data_AF-A0A946NH56-F1
#
_entry.id   AF-A0A946NH56-F1
#
_cell.length_a   1.000
_cell.length_b   1.000
_cell.length_c   1.000
_cell.angle_alpha   90.00
_cell.angle_beta   90.00
_cell.angle_gamma   90.00
#
_symmetry.space_group_name_H-M   'P 1'
#
loop_
_entity.id
_entity.type
_entity.pdbx_description
1 polymer ?
#
loop_
_entity_poly.entity_id
_entity_poly.type
_entity_poly.pdbx_seq_one_letter_code
_entity_poly.pdbx_strand_id
1 'polypeptide(L)'
;MDDSVFRNEVKAFLVESLTPEMKRVGELKAKMGKAGRYVSHNAMQLHGGIGTTDEFSVGHYFKRLAAIGVMFGSRDSHLSRYSKLSV
;
A
#
# COMPACT_ATOMS: atom_id res chain seq x y z
N MET A 1 13.34 -24.77 27.81
CA MET A 1 12.15 -24.50 27.00
C MET A 1 12.65 -23.92 25.69
N ASP A 2 12.31 -24.52 24.55
CA ASP A 2 12.83 -24.06 23.27
C ASP A 2 12.09 -22.80 22.81
N ASP A 3 12.78 -21.65 22.91
CA ASP A 3 12.29 -20.34 22.48
C ASP A 3 11.84 -20.31 21.00
N SER A 4 12.32 -21.25 20.17
CA SER A 4 11.94 -21.34 18.76
C SER A 4 10.51 -21.88 18.58
N VAL A 5 10.08 -22.82 19.42
CA VAL A 5 8.72 -23.37 19.43
C VAL A 5 7.72 -22.30 19.85
N PHE A 6 8.01 -21.58 20.94
CA PHE A 6 7.13 -20.50 21.41
C PHE A 6 7.00 -19.37 20.38
N ARG A 7 8.10 -18.99 19.70
CA ARG A 7 8.06 -18.01 18.60
C ARG A 7 7.23 -18.50 17.41
N ASN A 8 7.28 -19.78 17.07
CA ASN A 8 6.51 -20.36 15.97
C ASN A 8 5.03 -20.47 16.31
N GLU A 9 4.68 -20.82 17.55
CA GLU A 9 3.29 -20.84 18.03
C GLU A 9 2.68 -19.43 18.08
N VAL A 10 3.45 -18.45 18.57
CA VAL A 10 3.03 -17.04 18.56
C VAL A 10 2.86 -16.52 17.13
N LYS A 11 3.77 -16.86 16.20
CA LYS A 11 3.62 -16.54 14.78
C LYS A 11 2.40 -17.20 14.15
N ALA A 12 2.19 -18.49 14.39
CA ALA A 12 1.03 -19.21 13.89
C ALA A 12 -0.28 -18.57 14.39
N PHE A 13 -0.36 -18.23 15.67
CA PHE A 13 -1.52 -17.52 16.24
C PHE A 13 -1.71 -16.10 15.66
N LEU A 14 -0.62 -15.37 15.43
CA LEU A 14 -0.66 -14.04 14.80
C LEU A 14 -1.06 -14.10 13.32
N VAL A 15 -0.66 -15.15 12.60
CA VAL A 15 -1.03 -15.40 11.20
C VAL A 15 -2.47 -15.86 11.08
N GLU A 16 -2.90 -16.76 11.95
CA GLU A 16 -4.23 -17.34 11.98
C GLU A 16 -5.28 -16.33 12.47
N SER A 17 -4.88 -15.34 13.29
CA SER A 17 -5.71 -14.22 13.68
C SER A 17 -5.87 -13.13 12.60
N LEU A 18 -5.15 -13.22 11.48
CA LEU A 18 -5.35 -12.30 10.35
C LEU A 18 -6.50 -12.83 9.48
N THR A 19 -7.67 -12.19 9.58
CA THR A 19 -8.83 -12.67 8.83
C THR A 19 -8.56 -12.62 7.31
N PRO A 20 -9.12 -13.54 6.50
CA PRO A 20 -8.97 -13.52 5.04
C PRO A 20 -9.30 -12.16 4.40
N GLU A 21 -10.21 -11.40 5.02
CA GLU A 21 -10.58 -10.04 4.62
C GLU A 21 -9.42 -9.06 4.80
N MET A 22 -8.70 -9.12 5.93
CA MET A 22 -7.54 -8.24 6.18
C MET A 22 -6.43 -8.47 5.16
N LYS A 23 -6.19 -9.72 4.75
CA LYS A 23 -5.22 -10.05 3.70
C LYS A 23 -5.64 -9.46 2.35
N ARG A 24 -6.90 -9.63 1.95
CA ARG A 24 -7.45 -9.05 0.71
C ARG A 24 -7.36 -7.53 0.69
N VAL A 25 -7.61 -6.87 1.83
CA VAL A 25 -7.49 -5.40 1.96
C VAL A 25 -6.03 -4.94 1.79
N GLY A 26 -5.07 -5.64 2.40
CA GLY A 26 -3.64 -5.34 2.23
C GLY A 26 -3.16 -5.49 0.78
N GLU A 27 -3.58 -6.58 0.12
CA GLU A 27 -3.29 -6.82 -1.30
C GLU A 27 -3.91 -5.75 -2.22
N LEU A 28 -5.18 -5.40 -1.98
CA LEU A 28 -5.87 -4.34 -2.71
C LEU A 28 -5.16 -2.99 -2.52
N LYS A 29 -4.76 -2.67 -1.29
CA LYS A 29 -4.03 -1.43 -0.97
C LYS A 29 -2.70 -1.36 -1.72
N ALA A 30 -1.96 -2.46 -1.77
CA ALA A 30 -0.70 -2.53 -2.49
C ALA A 30 -0.89 -2.35 -4.00
N LYS A 31 -1.91 -2.98 -4.59
CA LYS A 31 -2.27 -2.83 -6.00
C LYS A 31 -2.70 -1.39 -6.33
N MET A 32 -3.59 -0.80 -5.53
CA MET A 32 -4.03 0.59 -5.69
C MET A 32 -2.87 1.58 -5.62
N GLY A 33 -1.97 1.45 -4.65
CA GLY A 33 -0.82 2.33 -4.53
C GLY A 33 0.10 2.28 -5.77
N LYS A 34 0.35 1.07 -6.30
CA LYS A 34 1.14 0.89 -7.53
C LYS A 34 0.46 1.50 -8.75
N ALA A 35 -0.81 1.18 -8.97
CA ALA A 35 -1.58 1.65 -10.13
C ALA A 35 -1.79 3.17 -10.09
N GLY A 36 -2.16 3.72 -8.93
CA GLY A 36 -2.38 5.15 -8.75
C GLY A 36 -1.12 5.98 -9.04
N ARG A 37 0.04 5.53 -8.56
CA ARG A 37 1.33 6.17 -8.88
C ARG A 37 1.64 6.11 -10.37
N TYR A 38 1.46 4.94 -10.99
CA TYR A 38 1.72 4.77 -12.42
C TYR A 38 0.86 5.72 -13.28
N VAL A 39 -0.46 5.70 -13.09
CA VAL A 39 -1.37 6.52 -13.89
C VAL A 39 -1.14 8.01 -13.66
N SER A 40 -0.96 8.44 -12.41
CA SER A 40 -0.76 9.86 -12.09
C SER A 40 0.53 10.40 -12.70
N HIS A 41 1.63 9.63 -12.65
CA HIS A 41 2.92 10.08 -13.18
C HIS A 41 2.90 10.13 -14.71
N ASN A 42 2.30 9.14 -15.38
CA ASN A 42 2.15 9.18 -16.84
C ASN A 42 1.24 10.34 -17.28
N ALA A 43 0.15 10.58 -16.57
CA ALA A 43 -0.71 11.72 -16.85
C ALA A 43 0.04 13.05 -16.72
N MET A 44 0.84 13.24 -15.66
CA MET A 44 1.72 14.41 -15.53
C MET A 44 2.71 14.53 -16.69
N GLN A 45 3.38 13.43 -17.05
CA GLN A 45 4.37 13.44 -18.10
C GLN A 45 3.80 13.81 -19.48
N LEU A 46 2.58 13.35 -19.80
CA LEU A 46 1.90 13.67 -21.05
C LEU A 46 1.51 15.15 -21.15
N HIS A 47 1.21 15.80 -20.03
CA HIS A 47 0.92 17.23 -20.00
C HIS A 47 2.21 18.08 -19.98
N GLY A 48 3.33 17.52 -19.52
CA GLY A 48 4.57 18.27 -19.35
C GLY A 48 4.46 19.30 -18.21
N GLY A 49 5.18 20.42 -18.33
CA GLY A 49 5.23 21.44 -17.27
C GLY A 49 3.86 22.03 -16.92
N ILE A 50 2.93 22.15 -17.87
CA ILE A 50 1.59 22.69 -17.60
C ILE A 50 0.77 21.79 -16.67
N GLY A 51 1.08 20.48 -16.63
CA GLY A 51 0.39 19.53 -15.77
C GLY A 51 0.62 19.76 -14.27
N THR A 52 1.71 20.45 -13.90
CA THR A 52 2.02 20.74 -12.49
C THR A 52 1.35 22.01 -11.97
N THR A 53 0.71 22.76 -12.85
CA THR A 53 0.01 24.02 -12.58
C THR A 53 -1.45 23.75 -12.13
N ASP A 54 -2.16 24.78 -11.66
CA ASP A 54 -3.56 24.65 -11.21
C ASP A 54 -4.57 24.91 -12.36
N GLU A 55 -4.07 25.10 -13.58
CA GLU A 55 -4.82 25.38 -14.81
C GLU A 55 -5.56 24.14 -15.32
N PHE A 56 -5.13 22.94 -14.92
CA PHE A 56 -5.78 21.68 -15.25
C PHE A 56 -5.99 20.79 -14.03
N SER A 57 -7.11 20.06 -14.01
CA SER A 57 -7.47 19.17 -12.88
C SER A 57 -6.48 18.02 -12.66
N VAL A 58 -5.60 17.73 -13.63
CA VAL A 58 -4.65 16.62 -13.56
C VAL A 58 -3.69 16.76 -12.37
N GLY A 59 -3.25 17.99 -12.04
CA GLY A 59 -2.44 18.25 -10.86
C GLY A 59 -3.17 17.94 -9.55
N HIS A 60 -4.48 18.25 -9.49
CA HIS A 60 -5.32 17.91 -8.34
C HIS A 60 -5.51 16.39 -8.18
N TYR A 61 -5.71 15.67 -9.28
CA TYR A 61 -5.82 14.20 -9.25
C TYR A 61 -4.51 13.54 -8.83
N PHE A 62 -3.36 14.05 -9.28
CA PHE A 62 -2.06 13.60 -8.81
C PHE A 62 -1.93 13.74 -7.29
N LYS A 63 -2.23 14.94 -6.75
CA LYS A 63 -2.19 15.24 -5.30
C LYS A 63 -3.14 14.31 -4.53
N ARG A 64 -4.37 14.08 -5.02
CA ARG A 64 -5.33 13.14 -4.40
C ARG A 64 -4.84 11.70 -4.40
N LEU A 65 -4.31 11.20 -5.52
CA LEU A 65 -3.80 9.84 -5.60
C LEU A 65 -2.57 9.63 -4.71
N ALA A 66 -1.71 10.65 -4.59
CA ALA A 66 -0.59 10.63 -3.64
C ALA A 66 -1.09 10.53 -2.19
N ALA A 67 -2.08 11.35 -1.81
CA ALA A 67 -2.69 11.29 -0.48
C ALA A 67 -3.34 9.91 -0.21
N ILE A 68 -4.15 9.40 -1.14
CA ILE A 68 -4.75 8.06 -1.04
C ILE A 68 -3.71 6.95 -0.89
N GLY A 69 -2.54 7.10 -1.52
CA GLY A 69 -1.43 6.17 -1.42
C GLY A 69 -0.87 5.99 -0.01
N VAL A 70 -0.94 7.04 0.83
CA VAL A 70 -0.38 7.04 2.20
C VAL A 70 -1.44 6.95 3.30
N MET A 71 -2.70 7.32 3.02
CA MET A 71 -3.80 7.18 3.97
C MET A 71 -3.98 5.73 4.43
N PHE A 72 -4.30 5.50 5.70
CA PHE A 72 -4.56 4.17 6.29
C PHE A 72 -3.37 3.19 6.16
N GLY A 73 -2.15 3.73 6.13
CA GLY A 73 -0.91 2.95 5.96
C GLY A 73 -0.49 2.86 4.50
N SER A 74 0.81 3.10 4.26
CA SER A 74 1.41 2.99 2.94
C SER A 74 1.50 1.54 2.47
N ARG A 75 1.71 1.34 1.16
CA ARG A 75 1.99 0.01 0.58
C ARG A 75 3.02 -0.75 1.41
N ASP A 76 4.12 -0.11 1.75
CA ASP A 76 5.25 -0.74 2.43
C ASP A 76 4.91 -1.10 3.89
N SER A 77 4.03 -0.34 4.55
CA SER A 77 3.49 -0.68 5.87
C SER A 77 2.64 -1.96 5.82
N HIS A 78 1.76 -2.08 4.82
CA HIS A 78 0.95 -3.28 4.62
C HIS A 78 1.79 -4.48 4.19
N LEU A 79 2.79 -4.27 3.32
CA LEU A 79 3.72 -5.31 2.89
C LEU A 79 4.62 -5.80 4.03
N SER A 80 5.09 -4.90 4.89
CA SER A 80 5.91 -5.24 6.06
C SER A 80 5.11 -5.96 7.14
N ARG A 81 3.85 -5.59 7.37
CA ARG A 81 2.95 -6.38 8.21
C ARG A 81 2.82 -7.79 7.64
N TYR A 82 2.50 -7.92 6.36
CA TYR A 82 2.39 -9.22 5.71
C TYR A 82 3.66 -10.05 5.80
N SER A 83 4.84 -9.48 5.53
CA SER A 83 6.11 -10.21 5.54
C SER A 83 6.53 -10.66 6.94
N LYS A 84 6.15 -9.93 8.00
CA LYS A 84 6.41 -10.32 9.39
C LYS A 84 5.49 -11.43 9.88
N LEU A 85 4.31 -11.54 9.25
CA LEU A 85 3.33 -12.57 9.50
C LEU A 85 3.68 -13.84 8.70
N SER A 86 4.14 -13.74 7.45
CA SER A 86 4.37 -14.92 6.59
C SER A 86 5.68 -15.71 6.83
N VAL A 87 6.25 -15.70 8.04
CA VAL A 87 7.49 -16.43 8.40
C VAL A 87 7.26 -17.17 9.69
#